data_AF-A0A7Z9L8L6-F1
#
_entry.id   AF-A0A7Z9L8L6-F1
#
_cell.length_a   1.000
_cell.length_b   1.000
_cell.length_c   1.000
_cell.angle_alpha   90.00
_cell.angle_beta   90.00
_cell.angle_gamma   90.00
#
_symmetry.space_group_name_H-M   'P 1'
#
loop_
_entity.id
_entity.type
_entity.pdbx_description
1 polymer ?
#
loop_
_entity_poly.entity_id
_entity_poly.type
_entity_poly.pdbx_seq_one_letter_code
_entity_poly.pdbx_strand_id
1 'polypeptide(L)'
;MGCRFLPFREPRDERLVTDQSTGTKRVAVIGGGIAGLSAAHRIRELDKSVEIVLMESLDRLGGAIQTIERDEFLVEQGPDMLATKDPWALDLCRRLGCESDLIETEAAFRRAFVARGNRLHPVPAGFTLLSPSQLLPLITTRLLSPLGKLRALGEYWVRARRDVADESLADFTRRRLGSEVFERIVQPLVGGIYTADPEQLSMQATLAQFVEMERVHGGLIRGARQARKVTQQQGSESGARYGMFVTLRYGLAGLVERLAERLPEGSVQLNTVVDQITPTDNDRWEIAMAKGSLPGQTVKTFDGVVVATPVHVAARLLSTTDATLSSRLGRIDSASSAVVINGFRREDISHPLDGFGFVVPAREQRTVLACSFSSIKFAGRAPADKVLLRTFVGGACQPEMLEKPDAQDALGTHNHP
;
A
#
# COMPACT_ATOMS: atom_id res chain seq x y z
N MET A 1 -21.58 78.43 -49.02
CA MET A 1 -20.50 77.41 -48.97
C MET A 1 -20.48 76.88 -47.55
N GLY A 2 -20.68 75.62 -47.19
CA GLY A 2 -20.91 74.38 -47.90
C GLY A 2 -20.99 73.34 -46.77
N CYS A 3 -22.20 72.89 -46.48
CA CYS A 3 -22.50 71.89 -45.47
C CYS A 3 -21.90 70.53 -45.88
N ARG A 4 -21.29 69.77 -44.96
CA ARG A 4 -21.13 68.31 -45.08
C ARG A 4 -20.94 67.65 -43.71
N PHE A 5 -22.06 67.14 -43.21
CA PHE A 5 -22.11 66.09 -42.19
C PHE A 5 -21.44 64.81 -42.73
N LEU A 6 -20.59 64.19 -41.91
CA LEU A 6 -20.12 62.82 -42.14
C LEU A 6 -20.93 61.84 -41.27
N PRO A 7 -21.17 60.61 -41.76
CA PRO A 7 -22.28 59.78 -41.30
C PRO A 7 -21.92 58.90 -40.09
N PHE A 8 -22.95 58.63 -39.29
CA PHE A 8 -23.04 57.59 -38.29
C PHE A 8 -22.69 56.23 -38.92
N ARG A 9 -21.70 55.51 -38.37
CA ARG A 9 -21.42 54.11 -38.74
C ARG A 9 -22.09 53.18 -37.73
N GLU A 10 -22.99 52.34 -38.22
CA GLU A 10 -23.57 51.21 -37.49
C GLU A 10 -22.50 50.20 -37.03
N PRO A 11 -22.77 49.43 -35.96
CA PRO A 11 -21.84 48.45 -35.41
C PRO A 11 -21.62 47.33 -36.43
N ARG A 12 -20.35 47.04 -36.73
CA ARG A 12 -19.99 45.85 -37.50
C ARG A 12 -20.10 44.63 -36.58
N ASP A 13 -20.81 43.62 -37.05
CA ASP A 13 -20.70 42.24 -36.60
C ASP A 13 -19.22 41.84 -36.47
N GLU A 14 -18.71 41.87 -35.24
CA GLU A 14 -17.53 41.09 -34.88
C GLU A 14 -17.96 39.64 -34.80
N ARG A 15 -17.86 39.00 -35.97
CA ARG A 15 -17.83 37.56 -36.13
C ARG A 15 -17.02 36.96 -34.99
N LEU A 16 -17.64 36.02 -34.29
CA LEU A 16 -17.02 35.01 -33.43
C LEU A 16 -15.61 34.70 -33.95
N VAL A 17 -14.62 35.33 -33.32
CA VAL A 17 -13.24 34.87 -33.41
C VAL A 17 -13.27 33.52 -32.73
N THR A 18 -13.26 32.47 -33.55
CA THR A 18 -12.95 31.13 -33.08
C THR A 18 -11.57 31.22 -32.44
N ASP A 19 -11.56 31.16 -31.10
CA ASP A 19 -10.36 31.03 -30.30
C ASP A 19 -9.63 29.78 -30.79
N GLN A 20 -8.62 29.99 -31.62
CA GLN A 20 -7.70 28.93 -31.99
C GLN A 20 -6.92 28.59 -30.73
N SER A 21 -7.25 27.46 -30.11
CA SER A 21 -6.65 26.99 -28.87
C SER A 21 -5.13 26.87 -29.03
N THR A 22 -4.45 27.95 -28.68
CA THR A 22 -3.00 27.99 -28.43
C THR A 22 -2.70 27.70 -26.96
N GLY A 23 -3.70 27.17 -26.23
CA GLY A 23 -3.65 26.94 -24.80
C GLY A 23 -2.87 25.68 -24.42
N THR A 24 -1.84 25.87 -23.60
CA THR A 24 -1.22 24.88 -22.73
C THR A 24 -2.28 23.94 -22.13
N LYS A 25 -2.21 22.64 -22.43
CA LYS A 25 -3.14 21.65 -21.84
C LYS A 25 -2.99 21.65 -20.33
N ARG A 26 -4.11 21.62 -19.59
CA ARG A 26 -4.14 21.63 -18.13
C ARG A 26 -4.72 20.32 -17.59
N VAL A 27 -4.01 19.66 -16.69
CA VAL A 27 -4.47 18.43 -16.04
C VAL A 27 -4.60 18.63 -14.54
N ALA A 28 -5.78 18.32 -14.01
CA ALA A 28 -6.03 18.23 -12.58
C ALA A 28 -5.60 16.86 -12.04
N VAL A 29 -4.85 16.85 -10.93
CA VAL A 29 -4.53 15.62 -10.19
C VAL A 29 -5.11 15.76 -8.79
N ILE A 30 -6.03 14.89 -8.42
CA ILE A 30 -6.77 14.98 -7.16
C ILE A 30 -6.23 13.92 -6.19
N GLY A 31 -5.57 14.36 -5.12
CA GLY A 31 -4.88 13.53 -4.14
C GLY A 31 -3.35 13.61 -4.26
N GLY A 32 -2.71 14.08 -3.20
CA GLY A 32 -1.26 14.25 -3.04
C GLY A 32 -0.54 13.05 -2.42
N GLY A 33 -1.14 11.87 -2.48
CA GLY A 33 -0.48 10.61 -2.14
C GLY A 33 0.52 10.15 -3.22
N ILE A 34 1.20 9.03 -2.96
CA ILE A 34 2.21 8.47 -3.88
C ILE A 34 1.68 8.24 -5.31
N ALA A 35 0.42 7.84 -5.45
CA ALA A 35 -0.21 7.63 -6.75
C ALA A 35 -0.37 8.94 -7.54
N GLY A 36 -0.93 9.98 -6.92
CA GLY A 36 -1.12 11.28 -7.56
C GLY A 36 0.20 11.99 -7.86
N LEU A 37 1.16 11.96 -6.93
CA LEU A 37 2.49 12.50 -7.15
C LEU A 37 3.24 11.79 -8.28
N SER A 38 3.17 10.46 -8.34
CA SER A 38 3.77 9.68 -9.43
C SER A 38 3.11 9.98 -10.77
N ALA A 39 1.78 10.14 -10.80
CA ALA A 39 1.04 10.51 -12.01
C ALA A 39 1.43 11.91 -12.50
N ALA A 40 1.42 12.91 -11.61
CA ALA A 40 1.85 14.28 -11.91
C ALA A 40 3.29 14.31 -12.43
N HIS A 41 4.21 13.63 -11.74
CA HIS A 41 5.60 13.55 -12.18
C HIS A 41 5.72 12.87 -13.55
N ARG A 42 4.98 11.79 -13.80
CA ARG A 42 5.03 11.07 -15.08
C ARG A 42 4.47 11.89 -16.23
N ILE A 43 3.37 12.62 -16.03
CA ILE A 43 2.82 13.55 -17.03
C ILE A 43 3.89 14.58 -17.40
N ARG A 44 4.56 15.16 -16.39
CA ARG A 44 5.62 16.16 -16.59
C ARG A 44 6.84 15.62 -17.34
N GLU A 45 7.24 14.38 -17.08
CA GLU A 45 8.32 13.73 -17.83
C GLU A 45 7.98 13.52 -19.31
N LEU A 46 6.72 13.18 -19.59
CA LEU A 46 6.25 12.90 -20.94
C LEU A 46 6.04 14.18 -21.75
N ASP A 47 5.49 15.22 -21.13
CA ASP A 47 5.21 16.49 -21.78
C ASP A 47 5.36 17.68 -20.82
N LYS A 48 6.42 18.47 -21.04
CA LYS A 48 6.70 19.68 -20.25
C LYS A 48 5.80 20.86 -20.62
N SER A 49 5.00 20.75 -21.68
CA SER A 49 4.02 21.78 -22.06
C SER A 49 2.69 21.62 -21.34
N VAL A 50 2.45 20.50 -20.66
CA VAL A 50 1.24 20.30 -19.85
C VAL A 50 1.38 21.04 -18.51
N GLU A 51 0.41 21.90 -18.21
CA GLU A 51 0.24 22.49 -16.88
C GLU A 51 -0.44 21.47 -15.97
N ILE A 52 0.15 21.22 -14.80
CA ILE A 52 -0.38 20.28 -13.82
C ILE A 52 -0.85 21.08 -12.61
N VAL A 53 -2.03 20.74 -12.11
CA VAL A 53 -2.54 21.26 -10.84
C VAL A 53 -2.88 20.07 -9.96
N LEU A 54 -2.01 19.79 -8.99
CA LEU A 54 -2.23 18.79 -7.95
C LEU A 54 -2.94 19.44 -6.78
N MET A 55 -4.07 18.87 -6.37
CA MET A 55 -4.89 19.32 -5.24
C MET A 55 -4.87 18.27 -4.15
N GLU A 56 -4.44 18.65 -2.95
CA GLU A 56 -4.41 17.81 -1.77
C GLU A 56 -5.21 18.47 -0.66
N SER A 57 -6.13 17.71 -0.08
CA SER A 57 -7.00 18.12 1.01
C SER A 57 -6.27 18.43 2.32
N LEU A 58 -5.17 17.74 2.60
CA LEU A 58 -4.34 17.91 3.78
C LEU A 58 -3.36 19.08 3.62
N ASP A 59 -2.77 19.48 4.74
CA ASP A 59 -1.67 20.44 4.82
C ASP A 59 -0.31 19.85 4.43
N ARG A 60 -0.28 18.60 3.97
CA ARG A 60 0.94 17.89 3.58
C ARG A 60 0.69 16.92 2.42
N LEU A 61 1.76 16.59 1.70
CA LEU A 61 1.79 15.52 0.71
C LEU A 61 2.07 14.15 1.36
N GLY A 62 2.02 13.10 0.54
CA GLY A 62 2.47 11.73 0.89
C GLY A 62 1.34 10.76 1.18
N GLY A 63 0.15 11.25 1.54
CA GLY A 63 -0.98 10.40 1.92
C GLY A 63 -0.60 9.48 3.07
N ALA A 64 -0.69 8.16 2.86
CA ALA A 64 -0.30 7.15 3.85
C ALA A 64 1.22 7.09 4.11
N ILE A 65 2.06 7.59 3.19
CA ILE A 65 3.51 7.67 3.41
C ILE A 65 3.79 8.85 4.32
N GLN A 66 4.32 8.56 5.50
CA GLN A 66 4.74 9.57 6.47
C GLN A 66 5.86 9.02 7.32
N THR A 67 6.99 9.72 7.27
CA THR A 67 8.16 9.48 8.12
C THR A 67 8.33 10.69 9.03
N ILE A 68 8.58 10.46 10.31
CA ILE A 68 8.93 11.53 11.27
C ILE A 68 10.21 11.17 12.00
N GLU A 69 10.97 12.18 12.39
CA GLU A 69 12.05 12.05 13.38
C GLU A 69 11.53 12.49 14.74
N ARG A 70 11.67 11.63 15.76
CA ARG A 70 11.20 11.91 17.11
C ARG A 70 12.03 11.17 18.14
N ASP A 71 12.51 11.87 19.17
CA ASP A 71 13.24 11.28 20.31
C ASP A 71 14.40 10.35 19.87
N GLU A 72 15.13 10.73 18.81
CA GLU A 72 16.23 9.99 18.14
C GLU A 72 15.80 8.79 17.27
N PHE A 73 14.50 8.56 17.11
CA PHE A 73 13.96 7.53 16.24
C PHE A 73 13.53 8.10 14.88
N LEU A 74 13.77 7.31 13.82
CA LEU A 74 13.23 7.57 12.49
C LEU A 74 12.04 6.62 12.26
N VAL A 75 10.85 7.21 12.27
CA VAL A 75 9.59 6.50 12.48
C VAL A 75 8.72 6.56 11.23
N GLU A 76 8.34 5.39 10.71
CA GLU A 76 7.35 5.26 9.64
C GLU A 76 5.94 5.09 10.22
N GLN A 77 5.04 6.02 9.95
CA GLN A 77 3.66 5.96 10.44
C GLN A 77 2.75 5.06 9.59
N GLY A 78 3.09 4.86 8.31
CA GLY A 78 2.33 4.03 7.37
C GLY A 78 3.14 2.87 6.78
N PRO A 79 3.43 2.84 5.47
CA PRO A 79 4.34 1.85 4.90
C PRO A 79 5.79 2.10 5.37
N ASP A 80 6.58 1.04 5.56
CA ASP A 80 7.99 1.13 5.96
C ASP A 80 8.98 0.60 4.90
N MET A 81 8.47 0.03 3.80
CA MET A 81 9.28 -0.62 2.78
C MET A 81 8.61 -0.67 1.40
N LEU A 82 9.44 -0.89 0.38
CA LEU A 82 9.08 -1.13 -1.01
C LEU A 82 9.42 -2.58 -1.37
N ALA A 83 8.54 -3.26 -2.09
CA ALA A 83 8.82 -4.59 -2.62
C ALA A 83 9.74 -4.50 -3.85
N THR A 84 10.81 -5.29 -3.89
CA THR A 84 11.74 -5.31 -5.04
C THR A 84 11.30 -6.24 -6.17
N LYS A 85 10.24 -7.02 -5.95
CA LYS A 85 9.68 -7.93 -6.96
C LYS A 85 9.10 -7.16 -8.16
N ASP A 86 8.47 -6.03 -7.89
CA ASP A 86 7.89 -5.17 -8.92
C ASP A 86 8.86 -4.03 -9.25
N PRO A 87 9.17 -3.79 -10.54
CA PRO A 87 10.25 -2.87 -10.92
C PRO A 87 9.89 -1.41 -10.67
N TRP A 88 8.60 -1.07 -10.67
CA TRP A 88 8.11 0.31 -10.77
C TRP A 88 8.61 1.25 -9.66
N ALA A 89 8.66 0.77 -8.42
CA ALA A 89 9.13 1.57 -7.28
C ALA A 89 10.64 1.84 -7.36
N LEU A 90 11.43 0.82 -7.75
CA LEU A 90 12.87 0.95 -7.95
C LEU A 90 13.19 1.83 -9.17
N ASP A 91 12.45 1.65 -10.26
CA ASP A 91 12.54 2.48 -11.46
C ASP A 91 12.23 3.94 -11.15
N LEU A 92 11.25 4.20 -10.28
CA LEU A 92 10.94 5.54 -9.80
C LEU A 92 12.10 6.11 -8.97
N CYS A 93 12.67 5.35 -8.04
CA CYS A 93 13.84 5.79 -7.26
C CYS A 93 15.03 6.12 -8.18
N ARG A 94 15.26 5.30 -9.22
CA ARG A 94 16.26 5.56 -10.26
C ARG A 94 16.02 6.86 -11.01
N ARG A 95 14.80 7.09 -11.50
CA ARG A 95 14.45 8.31 -12.23
C ARG A 95 14.54 9.56 -11.36
N LEU A 96 14.25 9.44 -10.07
CA LEU A 96 14.37 10.54 -9.10
C LEU A 96 15.82 10.79 -8.65
N GLY A 97 16.72 9.83 -8.86
CA GLY A 97 18.12 9.92 -8.45
C GLY A 97 18.37 9.55 -6.99
N CYS A 98 17.47 8.80 -6.35
CA CYS A 98 17.59 8.35 -4.95
C CYS A 98 17.83 6.84 -4.82
N GLU A 99 18.20 6.14 -5.90
CA GLU A 99 18.53 4.71 -5.85
C GLU A 99 19.66 4.40 -4.87
N SER A 100 20.68 5.26 -4.77
CA SER A 100 21.81 5.12 -3.83
C SER A 100 21.42 5.26 -2.36
N ASP A 101 20.25 5.82 -2.09
CA ASP A 101 19.72 5.96 -0.73
C ASP A 101 18.92 4.72 -0.29
N LEU A 102 18.71 3.77 -1.19
CA LEU A 102 18.05 2.52 -0.86
C LEU A 102 18.91 1.67 0.07
N ILE A 103 18.28 1.18 1.13
CA ILE A 103 18.87 0.24 2.07
C ILE A 103 18.06 -1.05 2.05
N GLU A 104 18.77 -2.17 2.12
CA GLU A 104 18.17 -3.50 2.23
C GLU A 104 17.81 -3.83 3.67
N THR A 105 17.07 -4.93 3.83
CA THR A 105 16.86 -5.53 5.14
C THR A 105 18.10 -6.25 5.66
N GLU A 106 18.28 -6.22 6.97
CA GLU A 106 19.43 -6.85 7.64
C GLU A 106 19.46 -8.38 7.44
N ALA A 107 20.48 -8.86 6.72
CA ALA A 107 20.57 -10.27 6.30
C ALA A 107 20.59 -11.26 7.49
N ALA A 108 21.23 -10.88 8.59
CA ALA A 108 21.37 -11.71 9.80
C ALA A 108 20.03 -12.05 10.47
N PHE A 109 19.01 -11.22 10.27
CA PHE A 109 17.72 -11.32 10.98
C PHE A 109 16.55 -11.64 10.03
N ARG A 110 16.81 -12.19 8.83
CA ARG A 110 15.79 -12.52 7.81
C ARG A 110 14.89 -13.71 8.20
N ARG A 111 14.08 -13.53 9.24
CA ARG A 111 13.03 -14.45 9.69
C ARG A 111 11.87 -13.66 10.30
N ALA A 112 10.69 -14.26 10.30
CA ALA A 112 9.56 -13.75 11.08
C ALA A 112 9.03 -14.87 11.97
N PHE A 113 8.22 -14.47 12.94
CA PHE A 113 7.61 -15.37 13.89
C PHE A 113 6.07 -15.35 13.78
N VAL A 114 5.46 -16.42 14.25
CA VAL A 114 4.04 -16.48 14.53
C VAL A 114 3.87 -16.65 16.05
N ALA A 115 3.01 -15.84 16.64
CA ALA A 115 2.62 -16.02 18.04
C ALA A 115 1.76 -17.28 18.19
N ARG A 116 2.11 -18.13 19.16
CA ARG A 116 1.29 -19.28 19.56
C ARG A 116 1.33 -19.42 21.08
N GLY A 117 0.20 -19.21 21.74
CA GLY A 117 0.19 -18.97 23.18
C GLY A 117 1.06 -17.77 23.54
N ASN A 118 1.87 -17.88 24.60
CA ASN A 118 2.76 -16.80 25.06
C ASN A 118 4.19 -16.91 24.50
N ARG A 119 4.36 -17.52 23.31
CA ARG A 119 5.68 -17.69 22.69
C ARG A 119 5.66 -17.37 21.20
N LEU A 120 6.78 -16.85 20.71
CA LEU A 120 7.04 -16.62 19.31
C LEU A 120 7.72 -17.86 18.70
N HIS A 121 7.15 -18.37 17.61
CA HIS A 121 7.68 -19.52 16.88
C HIS A 121 8.09 -19.09 15.48
N PRO A 122 9.27 -19.48 14.98
CA PRO A 122 9.70 -19.07 13.65
C PRO A 122 8.76 -19.62 12.58
N VAL A 123 8.44 -18.78 11.59
CA VAL A 123 7.80 -19.22 10.35
C VAL A 123 8.70 -20.27 9.70
N PRO A 124 8.16 -21.42 9.23
CA PRO A 124 8.98 -22.47 8.64
C PRO A 124 9.82 -21.94 7.48
N ALA A 125 11.12 -22.26 7.46
CA ALA A 125 11.99 -21.84 6.38
C ALA A 125 11.47 -22.31 5.01
N GLY A 126 11.52 -21.42 4.03
CA GLY A 126 10.97 -21.65 2.69
C GLY A 126 9.44 -21.65 2.61
N PHE A 127 8.71 -21.29 3.67
CA PHE A 127 7.28 -21.03 3.59
C PHE A 127 7.01 -19.59 3.14
N THR A 128 6.43 -19.44 1.95
CA THR A 128 6.30 -18.16 1.26
C THR A 128 4.81 -17.85 1.00
N LEU A 129 4.16 -17.16 1.96
CA LEU A 129 2.71 -16.85 2.04
C LEU A 129 1.81 -18.09 2.06
N LEU A 130 1.78 -18.83 0.95
CA LEU A 130 0.98 -20.03 0.75
C LEU A 130 1.83 -21.23 0.34
N SER A 131 3.04 -21.00 -0.16
CA SER A 131 3.83 -22.05 -0.80
C SER A 131 4.93 -22.59 0.12
N PRO A 132 4.86 -23.87 0.53
CA PRO A 132 5.94 -24.53 1.24
C PRO A 132 6.98 -25.03 0.24
N SER A 133 8.00 -24.23 0.01
CA SER A 133 9.08 -24.60 -0.91
C SER A 133 10.03 -25.65 -0.29
N GLN A 134 10.05 -25.74 1.05
CA GLN A 134 10.90 -26.63 1.85
C GLN A 134 9.99 -27.49 2.76
N LEU A 135 10.02 -28.81 2.60
CA LEU A 135 9.13 -29.69 3.38
C LEU A 135 9.64 -29.98 4.79
N LEU A 136 10.96 -30.13 4.97
CA LEU A 136 11.53 -30.47 6.27
C LEU A 136 11.21 -29.44 7.36
N PRO A 137 11.38 -28.12 7.14
CA PRO A 137 10.96 -27.10 8.11
C PRO A 137 9.46 -27.11 8.42
N LEU A 138 8.61 -27.45 7.44
CA LEU A 138 7.17 -27.58 7.65
C LEU A 138 6.83 -28.77 8.56
N ILE A 139 7.60 -29.86 8.48
CA ILE A 139 7.39 -31.05 9.32
C ILE A 139 7.96 -30.85 10.73
N THR A 140 9.07 -30.12 10.87
CA THR A 140 9.70 -29.89 12.18
C THR A 140 9.07 -28.74 12.96
N THR A 141 8.25 -27.90 12.31
CA THR A 141 7.62 -26.75 12.97
C THR A 141 6.79 -27.15 14.19
N ARG A 142 6.83 -26.28 15.20
CA ARG A 142 5.96 -26.34 16.38
C ARG A 142 4.64 -25.61 16.15
N LEU A 143 4.38 -25.04 14.98
CA LEU A 143 3.10 -24.36 14.71
C LEU A 143 1.96 -25.33 14.43
N LEU A 144 2.26 -26.51 13.88
CA LEU A 144 1.27 -27.49 13.43
C LEU A 144 1.30 -28.76 14.29
N SER A 145 0.13 -29.36 14.47
CA SER A 145 -0.02 -30.70 15.04
C SER A 145 0.50 -31.77 14.06
N PRO A 146 0.75 -33.01 14.52
CA PRO A 146 1.09 -34.12 13.61
C PRO A 146 0.06 -34.32 12.50
N LEU A 147 -1.23 -34.19 12.80
CA LEU A 147 -2.31 -34.30 11.83
C LEU A 147 -2.31 -33.13 10.85
N GLY A 148 -2.08 -31.90 11.32
CA GLY A 148 -1.93 -30.73 10.46
C GLY A 148 -0.76 -30.83 9.49
N LYS A 149 0.37 -31.38 9.96
CA LYS A 149 1.54 -31.65 9.12
C LYS A 149 1.21 -32.68 8.04
N LEU A 150 0.57 -33.79 8.41
CA LEU A 150 0.13 -34.79 7.45
C LEU A 150 -0.84 -34.21 6.41
N ARG A 151 -1.81 -33.41 6.87
CA ARG A 151 -2.77 -32.73 6.00
C ARG A 151 -2.09 -31.74 5.03
N ALA A 152 -1.10 -30.99 5.51
CA ALA A 152 -0.33 -30.05 4.70
C ALA A 152 0.50 -30.77 3.63
N LEU A 153 1.16 -31.88 3.98
CA LEU A 153 1.87 -32.74 3.01
C LEU A 153 0.90 -33.36 1.99
N GLY A 154 -0.33 -33.63 2.43
CA GLY A 154 -1.45 -34.05 1.61
C GLY A 154 -1.76 -33.14 0.42
N GLU A 155 -1.34 -31.86 0.46
CA GLU A 155 -1.52 -30.90 -0.63
C GLU A 155 -1.01 -31.43 -1.97
N TYR A 156 0.07 -32.21 -1.96
CA TYR A 156 0.64 -32.80 -3.18
C TYR A 156 -0.35 -33.64 -3.99
N TRP A 157 -1.38 -34.20 -3.35
CA TRP A 157 -2.41 -35.03 -3.97
C TRP A 157 -3.75 -34.32 -4.13
N VAL A 158 -3.90 -33.09 -3.63
CA VAL A 158 -5.11 -32.30 -3.85
C VAL A 158 -5.21 -31.96 -5.34
N ARG A 159 -6.33 -32.34 -5.95
CA ARG A 159 -6.57 -32.13 -7.37
C ARG A 159 -6.73 -30.63 -7.65
N ALA A 160 -6.07 -30.15 -8.69
CA ALA A 160 -6.22 -28.76 -9.13
C ALA A 160 -7.67 -28.48 -9.54
N ARG A 161 -8.14 -27.28 -9.18
CA ARG A 161 -9.41 -26.75 -9.66
C ARG A 161 -9.36 -26.53 -11.18
N ARG A 162 -10.48 -26.76 -11.87
CA ARG A 162 -10.58 -26.67 -13.34
C ARG A 162 -11.38 -25.48 -13.83
N ASP A 163 -12.27 -24.94 -13.00
CA ASP A 163 -13.01 -23.73 -13.32
C ASP A 163 -12.18 -22.48 -13.01
N VAL A 164 -12.63 -21.35 -13.56
CA VAL A 164 -11.98 -20.04 -13.45
C VAL A 164 -12.67 -19.13 -12.41
N ALA A 165 -13.56 -19.67 -11.59
CA ALA A 165 -14.22 -18.85 -10.58
C ALA A 165 -13.23 -18.47 -9.49
N ASP A 166 -13.44 -17.28 -8.93
CA ASP A 166 -12.65 -16.80 -7.81
C ASP A 166 -12.98 -17.60 -6.55
N GLU A 167 -12.07 -17.58 -5.58
CA GLU A 167 -12.29 -18.10 -4.23
C GLU A 167 -11.53 -17.25 -3.23
N SER A 168 -11.98 -17.30 -1.99
CA SER A 168 -11.31 -16.61 -0.89
C SER A 168 -9.95 -17.23 -0.59
N LEU A 169 -9.06 -16.44 0.01
CA LEU A 169 -7.81 -16.93 0.58
C LEU A 169 -8.07 -18.09 1.55
N ALA A 170 -9.12 -17.99 2.37
CA ALA A 170 -9.46 -19.00 3.35
C ALA A 170 -9.87 -20.32 2.70
N ASP A 171 -10.77 -20.29 1.72
CA ASP A 171 -11.24 -21.49 1.00
C ASP A 171 -10.11 -22.15 0.22
N PHE A 172 -9.32 -21.37 -0.51
CA PHE A 172 -8.15 -21.87 -1.23
C PHE A 172 -7.20 -22.58 -0.27
N THR A 173 -6.89 -21.95 0.86
CA THR A 173 -5.94 -22.50 1.83
C THR A 173 -6.47 -23.74 2.52
N ARG A 174 -7.72 -23.75 2.98
CA ARG A 174 -8.34 -24.92 3.63
C ARG A 174 -8.42 -26.11 2.68
N ARG A 175 -8.82 -25.87 1.43
CA ARG A 175 -8.90 -26.89 0.39
C ARG A 175 -7.53 -27.49 0.09
N ARG A 176 -6.49 -26.67 -0.02
CA ARG A 176 -5.17 -27.13 -0.46
C ARG A 176 -4.29 -27.62 0.70
N LEU A 177 -4.12 -26.80 1.73
CA LEU A 177 -3.19 -27.03 2.84
C LEU A 177 -3.87 -27.47 4.15
N GLY A 178 -5.18 -27.24 4.29
CA GLY A 178 -5.97 -27.60 5.47
C GLY A 178 -6.16 -26.45 6.46
N SER A 179 -7.17 -26.58 7.32
CA SER A 179 -7.59 -25.51 8.24
C SER A 179 -6.52 -25.13 9.26
N GLU A 180 -5.72 -26.07 9.75
CA GLU A 180 -4.67 -25.75 10.73
C GLU A 180 -3.55 -24.88 10.12
N VAL A 181 -3.20 -25.10 8.86
CA VAL A 181 -2.23 -24.25 8.15
C VAL A 181 -2.82 -22.87 7.87
N PHE A 182 -4.10 -22.81 7.52
CA PHE A 182 -4.83 -21.56 7.39
C PHE A 182 -4.79 -20.76 8.69
N GLU A 183 -5.37 -21.31 9.76
CA GLU A 183 -5.56 -20.62 11.03
C GLU A 183 -4.24 -20.20 11.69
N ARG A 184 -3.17 -21.00 11.56
CA ARG A 184 -1.94 -20.78 12.33
C ARG A 184 -0.78 -20.20 11.55
N ILE A 185 -0.82 -20.17 10.22
CA ILE A 185 0.31 -19.69 9.41
C ILE A 185 -0.16 -18.70 8.36
N VAL A 186 -1.11 -19.09 7.53
CA VAL A 186 -1.50 -18.28 6.37
C VAL A 186 -2.34 -17.07 6.78
N GLN A 187 -3.36 -17.27 7.62
CA GLN A 187 -4.23 -16.21 8.11
C GLN A 187 -3.43 -15.06 8.72
N PRO A 188 -2.51 -15.28 9.69
CA PRO A 188 -1.76 -14.17 10.28
C PRO A 188 -0.73 -13.56 9.31
N LEU A 189 -0.10 -14.35 8.42
CA LEU A 189 0.88 -13.82 7.48
C LEU A 189 0.26 -12.95 6.39
N VAL A 190 -0.88 -13.36 5.85
CA VAL A 190 -1.56 -12.63 4.76
C VAL A 190 -2.46 -11.55 5.34
N GLY A 191 -3.18 -11.86 6.43
CA GLY A 191 -3.98 -10.89 7.18
C GLY A 191 -3.14 -9.71 7.66
N GLY A 192 -1.90 -9.93 8.09
CA GLY A 192 -0.99 -8.83 8.45
C GLY A 192 -0.52 -7.95 7.28
N ILE A 193 -0.58 -8.43 6.02
CA ILE A 193 -0.19 -7.65 4.84
C ILE A 193 -1.36 -6.82 4.31
N TYR A 194 -2.54 -7.44 4.18
CA TYR A 194 -3.71 -6.78 3.62
C TYR A 194 -4.57 -6.09 4.67
N THR A 195 -4.39 -6.43 5.96
CA THR A 195 -5.27 -5.99 7.07
C THR A 195 -6.76 -6.25 6.78
N ALA A 196 -7.02 -7.28 5.97
CA ALA A 196 -8.32 -7.63 5.40
C ALA A 196 -8.82 -8.98 5.93
N ASP A 197 -10.13 -9.22 5.80
CA ASP A 197 -10.74 -10.49 6.15
C ASP A 197 -10.32 -11.57 5.14
N PRO A 198 -9.57 -12.61 5.56
CA PRO A 198 -9.14 -13.69 4.68
C PRO A 198 -10.30 -14.52 4.09
N GLU A 199 -11.49 -14.48 4.70
CA GLU A 199 -12.69 -15.15 4.18
C GLU A 199 -13.28 -14.43 2.95
N GLN A 200 -12.93 -13.16 2.75
CA GLN A 200 -13.41 -12.33 1.63
C GLN A 200 -12.31 -11.94 0.65
N LEU A 201 -11.04 -12.12 1.03
CA LEU A 201 -9.90 -11.73 0.22
C LEU A 201 -9.78 -12.61 -1.03
N SER A 202 -10.04 -12.03 -2.20
CA SER A 202 -9.95 -12.67 -3.51
C SER A 202 -8.54 -13.21 -3.79
N MET A 203 -8.44 -14.50 -4.12
CA MET A 203 -7.19 -15.09 -4.57
C MET A 203 -6.74 -14.55 -5.92
N GLN A 204 -7.67 -14.31 -6.86
CA GLN A 204 -7.32 -13.78 -8.18
C GLN A 204 -6.80 -12.35 -8.13
N ALA A 205 -7.37 -11.50 -7.27
CA ALA A 205 -6.95 -10.10 -7.17
C ALA A 205 -5.63 -9.93 -6.42
N THR A 206 -5.39 -10.75 -5.39
CA THR A 206 -4.29 -10.50 -4.44
C THR A 206 -3.11 -11.46 -4.59
N LEU A 207 -3.38 -12.69 -5.03
CA LEU A 207 -2.45 -13.82 -4.91
C LEU A 207 -2.48 -14.70 -6.17
N ALA A 208 -2.72 -14.07 -7.34
CA ALA A 208 -2.88 -14.71 -8.64
C ALA A 208 -1.77 -15.71 -8.98
N GLN A 209 -0.52 -15.42 -8.57
CA GLN A 209 0.61 -16.33 -8.80
C GLN A 209 0.41 -17.72 -8.18
N PHE A 210 -0.37 -17.84 -7.09
CA PHE A 210 -0.65 -19.13 -6.45
C PHE A 210 -1.81 -19.86 -7.12
N VAL A 211 -2.77 -19.12 -7.67
CA VAL A 211 -3.82 -19.68 -8.55
C VAL A 211 -3.19 -20.22 -9.82
N GLU A 212 -2.29 -19.46 -10.43
CA GLU A 212 -1.53 -19.89 -11.61
C GLU A 212 -0.63 -21.09 -11.28
N MET A 213 0.03 -21.09 -10.12
CA MET A 213 0.83 -22.22 -9.66
C MET A 213 0.00 -23.51 -9.54
N GLU A 214 -1.22 -23.44 -8.99
CA GLU A 214 -2.15 -24.56 -8.98
C GLU A 214 -2.52 -24.99 -10.40
N ARG A 215 -2.89 -24.04 -11.27
CA ARG A 215 -3.35 -24.30 -12.63
C ARG A 215 -2.27 -24.95 -13.50
N VAL A 216 -1.05 -24.46 -13.45
CA VAL A 216 0.07 -24.88 -14.31
C VAL A 216 0.76 -26.13 -13.76
N HIS A 217 0.98 -26.20 -12.44
CA HIS A 217 1.78 -27.28 -11.83
C HIS A 217 0.93 -28.33 -11.09
N GLY A 218 -0.39 -28.14 -11.05
CA GLY A 218 -1.31 -29.01 -10.32
C GLY A 218 -1.31 -28.78 -8.80
N GLY A 219 -0.45 -27.90 -8.27
CA GLY A 219 -0.40 -27.58 -6.85
C GLY A 219 0.83 -26.80 -6.39
N LEU A 220 0.79 -26.38 -5.13
CA LEU A 220 1.74 -25.45 -4.52
C LEU A 220 3.10 -26.11 -4.25
N ILE A 221 3.12 -27.31 -3.67
CA ILE A 221 4.38 -28.05 -3.45
C ILE A 221 5.05 -28.38 -4.79
N ARG A 222 4.25 -28.78 -5.80
CA ARG A 222 4.76 -29.10 -7.14
C ARG A 222 5.35 -27.88 -7.81
N GLY A 223 4.61 -26.76 -7.82
CA GLY A 223 5.08 -25.50 -8.39
C GLY A 223 6.31 -24.95 -7.67
N ALA A 224 6.36 -25.04 -6.34
CA ALA A 224 7.52 -24.59 -5.57
C ALA A 224 8.79 -25.39 -5.88
N ARG A 225 8.66 -26.72 -6.03
CA ARG A 225 9.78 -27.59 -6.43
C ARG A 225 10.28 -27.25 -7.83
N GLN A 226 9.38 -26.97 -8.77
CA GLN A 226 9.76 -26.59 -10.13
C GLN A 226 10.46 -25.23 -10.16
N ALA A 227 9.90 -24.23 -9.48
CA ALA A 227 10.51 -22.90 -9.37
C ALA A 227 11.94 -22.97 -8.81
N ARG A 228 12.14 -23.77 -7.75
CA ARG A 228 13.48 -23.98 -7.16
C ARG A 228 14.48 -24.58 -8.13
N LYS A 229 14.08 -25.56 -8.93
CA LYS A 229 14.98 -26.16 -9.94
C LYS A 229 15.47 -25.10 -10.94
N VAL A 230 14.58 -24.20 -11.35
CA VAL A 230 14.93 -23.10 -12.27
C VAL A 230 15.89 -22.11 -11.60
N THR A 231 15.61 -21.68 -10.37
CA THR A 231 16.48 -20.76 -9.61
C THR A 231 17.88 -21.35 -9.35
N GLN A 232 17.94 -22.63 -8.98
CA GLN A 232 19.20 -23.32 -8.69
C GLN A 232 20.05 -23.57 -9.95
N GLN A 233 19.42 -23.69 -11.12
CA GLN A 233 20.11 -23.76 -12.42
C GLN A 233 20.61 -22.38 -12.90
N GLN A 234 20.02 -21.29 -12.42
CA GLN A 234 20.39 -19.91 -12.76
C GLN A 234 21.36 -19.25 -11.77
N GLY A 235 21.87 -20.00 -10.78
CA GLY A 235 22.94 -19.54 -9.88
C GLY A 235 22.56 -18.41 -8.92
N SER A 236 21.27 -18.12 -8.71
CA SER A 236 20.84 -17.11 -7.74
C SER A 236 20.64 -17.70 -6.35
N GLU A 237 21.41 -17.19 -5.38
CA GLU A 237 21.31 -17.58 -3.98
C GLU A 237 19.92 -17.25 -3.41
N SER A 238 19.26 -18.27 -2.87
CA SER A 238 17.92 -18.16 -2.30
C SER A 238 17.95 -17.44 -0.95
N GLY A 239 17.80 -16.12 -0.95
CA GLY A 239 17.40 -15.36 0.23
C GLY A 239 15.88 -15.38 0.37
N ALA A 240 15.35 -15.82 1.51
CA ALA A 240 13.93 -15.75 1.85
C ALA A 240 13.34 -14.37 1.52
N ARG A 241 12.03 -14.29 1.20
CA ARG A 241 11.26 -13.07 0.86
C ARG A 241 11.66 -11.79 1.60
N TYR A 242 12.18 -11.92 2.80
CA TYR A 242 12.77 -10.87 3.61
C TYR A 242 13.91 -10.09 2.93
N GLY A 243 14.66 -10.65 1.97
CA GLY A 243 15.59 -9.93 1.10
C GLY A 243 14.97 -9.26 -0.12
N MET A 244 13.63 -9.31 -0.27
CA MET A 244 12.91 -8.71 -1.40
C MET A 244 12.26 -7.36 -1.04
N PHE A 245 12.81 -6.69 -0.03
CA PHE A 245 12.32 -5.40 0.43
C PHE A 245 13.47 -4.44 0.63
N VAL A 246 13.24 -3.20 0.22
CA VAL A 246 14.14 -2.08 0.45
C VAL A 246 13.36 -0.93 1.07
N THR A 247 14.07 0.02 1.64
CA THR A 247 13.49 1.30 2.05
C THR A 247 14.53 2.40 1.81
N LEU A 248 14.18 3.66 2.04
CA LEU A 248 15.12 4.78 1.93
C LEU A 248 15.80 5.01 3.28
N ARG A 249 17.11 5.30 3.26
CA ARG A 249 17.91 5.58 4.47
C ARG A 249 17.25 6.61 5.40
N TYR A 250 16.68 7.66 4.82
CA TYR A 250 16.01 8.76 5.53
C TYR A 250 14.48 8.58 5.63
N GLY A 251 13.98 7.38 5.32
CA GLY A 251 12.57 7.04 5.32
C GLY A 251 11.83 7.35 4.03
N LEU A 252 10.64 6.76 3.89
CA LEU A 252 9.86 6.81 2.66
C LEU A 252 9.29 8.20 2.36
N ALA A 253 9.19 9.11 3.35
CA ALA A 253 8.86 10.52 3.10
C ALA A 253 9.86 11.19 2.15
N GLY A 254 11.13 10.76 2.14
CA GLY A 254 12.12 11.24 1.17
C GLY A 254 11.70 10.99 -0.29
N LEU A 255 10.96 9.91 -0.57
CA LEU A 255 10.42 9.66 -1.92
C LEU A 255 9.34 10.70 -2.30
N VAL A 256 8.52 11.09 -1.33
CA VAL A 256 7.45 12.09 -1.48
C VAL A 256 8.06 13.48 -1.74
N GLU A 257 9.07 13.85 -0.96
CA GLU A 257 9.81 15.10 -1.10
C GLU A 257 10.46 15.19 -2.48
N ARG A 258 11.19 14.14 -2.89
CA ARG A 258 11.83 14.07 -4.22
C ARG A 258 10.82 14.18 -5.36
N LEU A 259 9.63 13.60 -5.24
CA LEU A 259 8.57 13.77 -6.23
C LEU A 259 8.07 15.21 -6.29
N ALA A 260 7.82 15.82 -5.13
CA ALA A 260 7.36 17.21 -5.04
C ALA A 260 8.37 18.19 -5.65
N GLU A 261 9.67 18.00 -5.38
CA GLU A 261 10.77 18.80 -5.96
C GLU A 261 10.82 18.76 -7.50
N ARG A 262 10.29 17.69 -8.13
CA ARG A 262 10.26 17.55 -9.59
C ARG A 262 9.07 18.23 -10.25
N LEU A 263 8.09 18.69 -9.47
CA LEU A 263 6.93 19.39 -9.98
C LEU A 263 7.22 20.90 -10.11
N PRO A 264 6.62 21.61 -11.09
CA PRO A 264 6.78 23.05 -11.22
C PRO A 264 6.34 23.81 -9.97
N GLU A 265 7.00 24.94 -9.67
CA GLU A 265 6.56 25.81 -8.58
C GLU A 265 5.10 26.25 -8.78
N GLY A 266 4.30 26.21 -7.72
CA GLY A 266 2.88 26.56 -7.76
C GLY A 266 1.94 25.49 -8.33
N SER A 267 2.46 24.34 -8.80
CA SER A 267 1.61 23.25 -9.31
C SER A 267 0.86 22.48 -8.22
N VAL A 268 1.32 22.58 -6.96
CA VAL A 268 0.74 21.87 -5.81
C VAL A 268 -0.09 22.84 -4.96
N GLN A 269 -1.32 22.45 -4.66
CA GLN A 269 -2.25 23.19 -3.81
C GLN A 269 -2.67 22.31 -2.63
N LEU A 270 -2.03 22.57 -1.49
CA LEU A 270 -2.38 21.95 -0.19
C LEU A 270 -3.60 22.64 0.42
N ASN A 271 -4.26 21.96 1.35
CA ASN A 271 -5.52 22.38 1.94
C ASN A 271 -6.60 22.70 0.89
N THR A 272 -6.60 21.99 -0.24
CA THR A 272 -7.58 22.17 -1.31
C THR A 272 -8.42 20.92 -1.42
N VAL A 273 -9.65 21.01 -0.92
CA VAL A 273 -10.64 19.93 -1.01
C VAL A 273 -11.35 20.07 -2.35
N VAL A 274 -11.38 19.00 -3.13
CA VAL A 274 -12.24 18.90 -4.31
C VAL A 274 -13.59 18.35 -3.88
N ASP A 275 -14.67 19.03 -4.26
CA ASP A 275 -16.03 18.67 -3.90
C ASP A 275 -16.72 17.90 -5.03
N GLN A 276 -16.48 18.32 -6.27
CA GLN A 276 -17.21 17.82 -7.43
C GLN A 276 -16.34 17.86 -8.69
N ILE A 277 -16.53 16.84 -9.53
CA ILE A 277 -15.98 16.75 -10.88
C ILE A 277 -17.17 16.71 -11.83
N THR A 278 -17.19 17.58 -12.84
CA THR A 278 -18.30 17.64 -13.81
C THR A 278 -17.74 17.68 -15.23
N PRO A 279 -18.13 16.76 -16.12
CA PRO A 279 -17.80 16.88 -17.53
C PRO A 279 -18.57 18.06 -18.14
N THR A 280 -17.94 18.76 -19.07
CA THR A 280 -18.55 19.85 -19.84
C THR A 280 -18.77 19.43 -21.29
N ASP A 281 -19.62 20.17 -22.01
CA ASP A 281 -19.96 19.87 -23.41
C ASP A 281 -18.77 19.99 -24.40
N ASN A 282 -17.66 20.59 -23.97
CA ASN A 282 -16.48 20.84 -24.80
C ASN A 282 -15.33 19.83 -24.55
N ASP A 283 -15.63 18.62 -24.08
CA ASP A 283 -14.64 17.61 -23.68
C ASP A 283 -13.65 18.09 -22.59
N ARG A 284 -14.08 19.05 -21.77
CA ARG A 284 -13.32 19.56 -20.61
C ARG A 284 -13.98 19.18 -19.31
N TRP A 285 -13.28 19.41 -18.21
CA TRP A 285 -13.71 19.09 -16.87
C TRP A 285 -13.78 20.34 -16.01
N GLU A 286 -14.92 20.56 -15.36
CA GLU A 286 -15.07 21.54 -14.30
C GLU A 286 -14.82 20.87 -12.95
N ILE A 287 -13.90 21.44 -12.18
CA ILE A 287 -13.53 20.97 -10.86
C ILE A 287 -13.90 22.05 -9.85
N ALA A 288 -14.85 21.72 -8.98
CA ALA A 288 -15.26 22.57 -7.88
C ALA A 288 -14.40 22.23 -6.64
N MET A 289 -13.77 23.24 -6.06
CA MET A 289 -12.81 23.08 -4.97
C MET A 289 -12.93 24.20 -3.93
N ALA A 290 -12.64 23.86 -2.68
CA ALA A 290 -12.59 24.79 -1.55
C ALA A 290 -11.19 24.79 -0.91
N LYS A 291 -10.72 25.98 -0.49
CA LYS A 291 -9.41 26.14 0.15
C LYS A 291 -9.56 26.32 1.66
N GLY A 292 -9.02 25.38 2.43
CA GLY A 292 -9.19 25.29 3.88
C GLY A 292 -10.67 25.14 4.27
N SER A 293 -11.03 25.64 5.46
CA SER A 293 -12.42 25.70 5.93
C SER A 293 -13.13 27.00 5.54
N LEU A 294 -12.55 27.79 4.63
CA LEU A 294 -13.09 29.11 4.28
C LEU A 294 -14.34 28.97 3.40
N PRO A 295 -15.39 29.79 3.63
CA PRO A 295 -16.54 29.85 2.75
C PRO A 295 -16.14 30.45 1.39
N GLY A 296 -16.27 29.66 0.33
CA GLY A 296 -15.97 30.07 -1.03
C GLY A 296 -15.53 28.88 -1.89
N GLN A 297 -16.39 28.47 -2.82
CA GLN A 297 -16.06 27.45 -3.79
C GLN A 297 -15.46 28.11 -5.03
N THR A 298 -14.29 27.64 -5.45
CA THR A 298 -13.68 28.01 -6.72
C THR A 298 -13.96 26.92 -7.74
N VAL A 299 -14.36 27.28 -8.95
CA VAL A 299 -14.49 26.33 -10.07
C VAL A 299 -13.40 26.64 -11.09
N LYS A 300 -12.68 25.62 -11.53
CA LYS A 300 -11.65 25.72 -12.59
C LYS A 300 -11.88 24.66 -13.66
N THR A 301 -11.52 25.01 -14.90
CA THR A 301 -11.62 24.12 -16.05
C THR A 301 -10.28 23.48 -16.40
N PHE A 302 -10.32 22.20 -16.77
CA PHE A 302 -9.17 21.36 -17.10
C PHE A 302 -9.46 20.49 -18.33
N ASP A 303 -8.41 20.08 -19.02
CA ASP A 303 -8.51 19.21 -20.21
C ASP A 303 -8.41 17.72 -19.85
N GLY A 304 -7.98 17.42 -18.62
CA GLY A 304 -7.93 16.06 -18.10
C GLY A 304 -7.93 16.03 -16.57
N VAL A 305 -8.36 14.90 -16.02
CA VAL A 305 -8.46 14.69 -14.57
C VAL A 305 -7.88 13.32 -14.21
N VAL A 306 -7.00 13.30 -13.21
CA VAL A 306 -6.52 12.09 -12.56
C VAL A 306 -7.10 12.06 -11.15
N VAL A 307 -7.95 11.06 -10.86
CA VAL A 307 -8.49 10.84 -9.52
C VAL A 307 -7.59 9.83 -8.79
N ALA A 308 -6.80 10.31 -7.84
CA ALA A 308 -5.86 9.51 -7.05
C ALA A 308 -6.21 9.54 -5.54
N THR A 309 -7.49 9.70 -5.23
CA THR A 309 -8.03 9.70 -3.87
C THR A 309 -8.40 8.29 -3.39
N PRO A 310 -8.65 8.10 -2.08
CA PRO A 310 -9.26 6.86 -1.59
C PRO A 310 -10.58 6.54 -2.31
N VAL A 311 -10.89 5.25 -2.47
CA VAL A 311 -11.98 4.78 -3.33
C VAL A 311 -13.36 5.36 -2.98
N HIS A 312 -13.66 5.52 -1.68
CA HIS A 312 -14.91 6.11 -1.22
C HIS A 312 -15.01 7.61 -1.56
N VAL A 313 -13.89 8.33 -1.57
CA VAL A 313 -13.82 9.72 -2.03
C VAL A 313 -14.02 9.77 -3.53
N ALA A 314 -13.33 8.92 -4.29
CA ALA A 314 -13.48 8.84 -5.74
C ALA A 314 -14.93 8.55 -6.15
N ALA A 315 -15.61 7.62 -5.46
CA ALA A 315 -17.04 7.34 -5.67
C ALA A 315 -17.89 8.61 -5.51
N ARG A 316 -17.70 9.36 -4.41
CA ARG A 316 -18.41 10.62 -4.18
C ARG A 316 -18.11 11.67 -5.24
N LEU A 317 -16.84 11.87 -5.60
CA LEU A 317 -16.44 12.88 -6.58
C LEU A 317 -16.99 12.61 -7.99
N LEU A 318 -17.18 11.33 -8.33
CA LEU A 318 -17.64 10.88 -9.63
C LEU A 318 -19.15 10.64 -9.68
N SER A 319 -19.89 10.86 -8.59
CA SER A 319 -21.32 10.53 -8.53
C SER A 319 -22.15 11.28 -9.56
N THR A 320 -21.78 12.51 -9.88
CA THR A 320 -22.43 13.33 -10.92
C THR A 320 -21.87 13.11 -12.31
N THR A 321 -20.67 12.53 -12.43
CA THR A 321 -20.01 12.23 -13.70
C THR A 321 -20.50 10.89 -14.28
N ASP A 322 -20.47 9.84 -13.45
CA ASP A 322 -20.90 8.49 -13.83
C ASP A 322 -21.43 7.77 -12.58
N ALA A 323 -22.76 7.73 -12.47
CA ALA A 323 -23.44 7.09 -11.35
C ALA A 323 -23.17 5.57 -11.29
N THR A 324 -22.94 4.92 -12.42
CA THR A 324 -22.64 3.48 -12.47
C THR A 324 -21.25 3.20 -11.94
N LEU A 325 -20.24 3.97 -12.39
CA LEU A 325 -18.88 3.88 -11.88
C LEU A 325 -18.84 4.21 -10.39
N SER A 326 -19.48 5.31 -9.97
CA SER A 326 -19.62 5.69 -8.56
C SER A 326 -20.21 4.55 -7.71
N SER A 327 -21.31 3.94 -8.17
CA SER A 327 -21.93 2.80 -7.47
C SER A 327 -20.99 1.60 -7.36
N ARG A 328 -20.20 1.30 -8.40
CA ARG A 328 -19.22 0.21 -8.37
C ARG A 328 -18.06 0.49 -7.41
N LEU A 329 -17.52 1.71 -7.42
CA LEU A 329 -16.47 2.14 -6.51
C LEU A 329 -16.96 2.13 -5.05
N GLY A 330 -18.20 2.58 -4.81
CA GLY A 330 -18.80 2.60 -3.48
C GLY A 330 -19.04 1.22 -2.85
N ARG A 331 -18.88 0.13 -3.60
CA ARG A 331 -18.94 -1.25 -3.08
C ARG A 331 -17.57 -1.80 -2.65
N ILE A 332 -16.50 -1.04 -2.83
CA ILE A 332 -15.15 -1.46 -2.44
C ILE A 332 -14.94 -1.07 -0.99
N ASP A 333 -15.06 -2.05 -0.10
CA ASP A 333 -14.79 -1.86 1.32
C ASP A 333 -13.32 -1.52 1.57
N SER A 334 -13.09 -0.63 2.51
CA SER A 334 -11.75 -0.24 2.95
C SER A 334 -11.57 -0.60 4.41
N ALA A 335 -10.51 -1.36 4.69
CA ALA A 335 -10.08 -1.61 6.06
C ALA A 335 -8.97 -0.63 6.44
N SER A 336 -8.94 -0.22 7.71
CA SER A 336 -7.85 0.56 8.28
C SER A 336 -7.22 -0.21 9.44
N SER A 337 -5.97 0.12 9.75
CA SER A 337 -5.28 -0.36 10.93
C SER A 337 -4.60 0.82 11.61
N ALA A 338 -4.49 0.76 12.93
CA ALA A 338 -3.68 1.71 13.68
C ALA A 338 -2.29 1.11 13.89
N VAL A 339 -1.28 1.97 13.80
CA VAL A 339 0.12 1.60 14.04
C VAL A 339 0.55 2.26 15.36
N VAL A 340 0.71 1.44 16.40
CA VAL A 340 1.26 1.84 17.69
C VAL A 340 2.77 1.69 17.63
N ILE A 341 3.48 2.79 17.85
CA ILE A 341 4.93 2.85 17.69
C ILE A 341 5.56 3.03 19.07
N ASN A 342 6.43 2.11 19.46
CA ASN A 342 7.04 2.09 20.77
C ASN A 342 8.56 2.04 20.66
N GLY A 343 9.23 2.98 21.32
CA GLY A 343 10.67 2.98 21.54
C GLY A 343 11.00 2.40 22.91
N PHE A 344 11.96 1.47 23.00
CA PHE A 344 12.42 0.86 24.24
C PHE A 344 13.94 0.95 24.33
N ARG A 345 14.51 0.92 25.55
CA ARG A 345 15.93 0.57 25.68
C ARG A 345 16.11 -0.90 25.36
N ARG A 346 17.23 -1.26 24.72
CA ARG A 346 17.51 -2.65 24.36
C ARG A 346 17.55 -3.56 25.58
N GLU A 347 18.06 -3.08 26.71
CA GLU A 347 18.16 -3.82 27.97
C GLU A 347 16.79 -4.15 28.61
N ASP A 348 15.75 -3.36 28.31
CA ASP A 348 14.40 -3.60 28.84
C ASP A 348 13.69 -4.76 28.10
N ILE A 349 14.26 -5.26 26.99
CA ILE A 349 13.68 -6.34 26.18
C ILE A 349 14.47 -7.63 26.38
N SER A 350 13.87 -8.61 27.07
CA SER A 350 14.47 -9.94 27.28
C SER A 350 14.56 -10.78 26.02
N HIS A 351 13.67 -10.56 25.04
CA HIS A 351 13.71 -11.27 23.76
C HIS A 351 14.97 -10.88 22.95
N PRO A 352 15.64 -11.82 22.27
CA PRO A 352 16.83 -11.52 21.47
C PRO A 352 16.54 -10.58 20.28
N LEU A 353 15.29 -10.55 19.82
CA LEU A 353 14.81 -9.84 18.63
C LEU A 353 15.55 -10.31 17.36
N ASP A 354 15.83 -11.61 17.27
CA ASP A 354 16.58 -12.21 16.17
C ASP A 354 15.71 -12.47 14.91
N GLY A 355 14.87 -11.50 14.55
CA GLY A 355 14.00 -11.54 13.38
C GLY A 355 13.42 -10.16 13.03
N PHE A 356 12.61 -10.08 11.99
CA PHE A 356 12.00 -8.83 11.54
C PHE A 356 10.68 -8.50 12.22
N GLY A 357 10.13 -9.43 13.01
CA GLY A 357 8.86 -9.24 13.68
C GLY A 357 8.04 -10.51 13.78
N PHE A 358 6.81 -10.35 14.25
CA PHE A 358 5.86 -11.44 14.40
C PHE A 358 4.47 -11.06 13.93
N VAL A 359 3.68 -12.07 13.60
CA VAL A 359 2.24 -11.98 13.32
C VAL A 359 1.47 -12.80 14.33
N VAL A 360 0.23 -12.42 14.62
CA VAL A 360 -0.61 -13.06 15.62
C VAL A 360 -1.84 -13.67 14.94
N PRO A 361 -2.02 -15.00 15.01
CA PRO A 361 -3.24 -15.64 14.54
C PRO A 361 -4.49 -15.06 15.20
N ALA A 362 -5.57 -14.87 14.45
CA ALA A 362 -6.85 -14.43 15.00
C ALA A 362 -7.38 -15.38 16.10
N ARG A 363 -7.04 -16.68 15.99
CA ARG A 363 -7.37 -17.70 17.00
C ARG A 363 -6.70 -17.49 18.36
N GLU A 364 -5.61 -16.71 18.42
CA GLU A 364 -4.99 -16.33 19.70
C GLU A 364 -5.79 -15.24 20.43
N GLN A 365 -6.84 -14.67 19.80
CA GLN A 365 -7.76 -13.69 20.38
C GLN A 365 -7.03 -12.51 21.04
N ARG A 366 -6.02 -11.98 20.34
CA ARG A 366 -5.25 -10.81 20.77
C ARG A 366 -5.61 -9.59 19.93
N THR A 367 -5.47 -8.43 20.55
CA THR A 367 -5.62 -7.13 19.90
C THR A 367 -4.53 -6.84 18.88
N VAL A 368 -3.31 -7.31 19.16
CA VAL A 368 -2.17 -7.15 18.25
C VAL A 368 -2.34 -8.09 17.05
N LEU A 369 -2.29 -7.54 15.84
CA LEU A 369 -2.25 -8.30 14.59
C LEU A 369 -0.82 -8.72 14.24
N ALA A 370 0.12 -7.80 14.38
CA ALA A 370 1.51 -7.98 14.02
C ALA A 370 2.39 -6.95 14.72
N CYS A 371 3.68 -7.24 14.84
CA CYS A 371 4.68 -6.29 15.30
C CYS A 371 5.93 -6.41 14.43
N SER A 372 6.33 -5.31 13.81
CA SER A 372 7.60 -5.19 13.07
C SER A 372 8.70 -4.69 14.00
N PHE A 373 9.85 -5.36 13.99
CA PHE A 373 11.04 -4.96 14.74
C PHE A 373 11.82 -3.97 13.86
N SER A 374 11.31 -2.75 13.76
CA SER A 374 11.72 -1.80 12.73
C SER A 374 13.21 -1.48 12.74
N SER A 375 13.81 -1.32 13.93
CA SER A 375 15.25 -1.04 14.08
C SER A 375 16.15 -2.26 13.88
N ILE A 376 15.60 -3.47 13.95
CA ILE A 376 16.34 -4.71 13.62
C ILE A 376 16.29 -4.96 12.12
N LYS A 377 15.15 -4.66 11.49
CA LYS A 377 14.92 -4.91 10.08
C LYS A 377 15.71 -3.96 9.18
N PHE A 378 15.80 -2.68 9.56
CA PHE A 378 16.50 -1.64 8.81
C PHE A 378 17.41 -0.83 9.73
N ALA A 379 18.66 -0.64 9.31
CA ALA A 379 19.59 0.25 9.99
C ALA A 379 19.09 1.70 10.01
N GLY A 380 19.49 2.46 11.02
CA GLY A 380 19.22 3.91 11.12
C GLY A 380 17.82 4.28 11.62
N ARG A 381 17.00 3.32 12.08
CA ARG A 381 15.67 3.63 12.67
C ARG A 381 15.71 3.97 14.16
N ALA A 382 16.75 3.52 14.85
CA ALA A 382 16.99 3.79 16.26
C ALA A 382 18.50 3.77 16.56
N PRO A 383 18.95 4.42 17.65
CA PRO A 383 20.27 4.22 18.23
C PRO A 383 20.52 2.75 18.61
N ALA A 384 21.80 2.34 18.70
CA ALA A 384 22.17 0.94 18.93
C ALA A 384 21.72 0.36 20.29
N ASP A 385 21.57 1.22 21.30
CA ASP A 385 21.09 0.89 22.65
C ASP A 385 19.55 0.95 22.77
N LYS A 386 18.84 1.26 21.69
CA LYS A 386 17.38 1.39 21.63
C LYS A 386 16.76 0.47 20.58
N VAL A 387 15.47 0.21 20.74
CA VAL A 387 14.68 -0.62 19.84
C VAL A 387 13.41 0.11 19.46
N LEU A 388 13.10 0.11 18.16
CA LEU A 388 11.84 0.65 17.63
C LEU A 388 10.93 -0.50 17.18
N LEU A 389 9.76 -0.61 17.80
CA LEU A 389 8.72 -1.58 17.48
C LEU A 389 7.52 -0.88 16.85
N ARG A 390 6.99 -1.45 15.76
CA ARG A 390 5.77 -0.98 15.09
C ARG A 390 4.70 -2.05 15.20
N THR A 391 3.72 -1.83 16.07
CA THR A 391 2.65 -2.78 16.40
C THR A 391 1.38 -2.39 15.65
N PHE A 392 0.82 -3.33 14.91
CA PHE A 392 -0.41 -3.14 14.14
C PHE A 392 -1.60 -3.67 14.94
N VAL A 393 -2.64 -2.85 15.09
CA VAL A 393 -3.90 -3.20 15.75
C VAL A 393 -5.09 -2.83 14.86
N GLY A 394 -6.22 -3.50 15.04
CA GLY A 394 -7.44 -3.25 14.28
C GLY A 394 -7.56 -4.13 13.02
N GLY A 395 -7.64 -3.50 11.84
CA GLY A 395 -7.89 -4.21 10.57
C GLY A 395 -9.35 -4.62 10.40
N ALA A 396 -9.68 -5.23 9.26
CA ALA A 396 -11.04 -5.64 8.93
C ALA A 396 -11.69 -6.57 9.97
N CYS A 397 -10.87 -7.33 10.71
CA CYS A 397 -11.36 -8.28 11.72
C CYS A 397 -11.56 -7.66 13.11
N GLN A 398 -11.08 -6.44 13.37
CA GLN A 398 -11.23 -5.73 14.64
C GLN A 398 -11.41 -4.20 14.42
N PRO A 399 -12.39 -3.76 13.59
CA PRO A 399 -12.54 -2.35 13.23
C PRO A 399 -12.82 -1.44 14.44
N GLU A 400 -13.47 -1.97 15.49
CA GLU A 400 -13.79 -1.27 16.74
C GLU A 400 -12.56 -0.76 17.49
N MET A 401 -11.38 -1.32 17.21
CA MET A 401 -10.13 -0.87 17.83
C MET A 401 -9.72 0.53 17.39
N LEU A 402 -10.20 1.01 16.23
CA LEU A 402 -9.90 2.35 15.71
C LEU A 402 -10.75 3.45 16.37
N GLU A 403 -11.82 3.07 17.07
CA GLU A 403 -12.68 4.02 17.79
C GLU A 403 -12.16 4.32 19.21
N LYS A 404 -11.14 3.58 19.67
CA LYS A 404 -10.57 3.75 21.01
C LYS A 404 -9.66 4.99 21.05
N PRO A 405 -9.68 5.78 22.14
CA PRO A 405 -8.78 6.92 22.30
C PRO A 405 -7.30 6.53 22.30
N ASP A 406 -6.45 7.44 21.82
CA ASP A 406 -4.99 7.34 21.88
C ASP A 406 -4.47 7.53 23.32
N ALA A 407 -4.56 6.52 24.20
CA ALA A 407 -3.75 6.44 25.41
C ALA A 407 -3.78 5.07 26.11
N GLN A 408 -2.57 4.58 26.48
CA GLN A 408 -2.20 3.53 27.47
C GLN A 408 -2.83 2.13 27.40
N ASP A 409 -4.07 1.97 26.93
CA ASP A 409 -4.84 0.73 27.07
C ASP A 409 -4.92 -0.12 25.79
N ALA A 410 -4.48 0.40 24.65
CA ALA A 410 -4.55 -0.32 23.36
C ALA A 410 -3.76 -1.65 23.36
N LEU A 411 -2.76 -1.79 24.23
CA LEU A 411 -1.94 -3.00 24.38
C LEU A 411 -2.29 -3.83 25.63
N GLY A 412 -3.31 -3.44 26.40
CA GLY A 412 -3.77 -4.20 27.56
C GLY A 412 -2.66 -4.46 28.58
N THR A 413 -1.93 -3.42 28.98
CA THR A 413 -1.00 -3.52 30.12
C THR A 413 -1.79 -3.62 31.44
N HIS A 414 -2.40 -4.78 31.67
CA HIS A 414 -2.70 -5.17 33.04
C HIS A 414 -1.37 -5.39 33.74
N ASN A 415 -0.90 -4.37 34.46
CA ASN A 415 0.04 -4.53 35.56
C ASN A 415 -0.60 -5.51 36.55
N HIS A 416 -0.27 -6.79 36.42
CA HIS A 416 -0.39 -7.69 37.56
C HIS A 416 0.83 -7.46 38.44
N PRO A 417 0.64 -7.15 39.74
CA PRO A 417 1.72 -6.96 40.70
C PRO A 417 2.59 -8.21 40.88
#